data_AF-A0A235IZS7-F1
#
_entry.id   AF-A0A235IZS7-F1
#
_cell.length_a   1.000
_cell.length_b   1.000
_cell.length_c   1.000
_cell.angle_alpha   90.00
_cell.angle_beta   90.00
_cell.angle_gamma   90.00
#
_symmetry.space_group_name_H-M   'P 1'
#
loop_
_entity.id
_entity.type
_entity.pdbx_description
1 polymer ?
#
loop_
_entity_poly.entity_id
_entity_poly.type
_entity_poly.pdbx_seq_one_letter_code
_entity_poly.pdbx_strand_id
1 'polypeptide(L)' 'MEELTPNQLNEARNWIKDCCPWGDLEEHQVDELTDEEVTAGIERHFSGGISEFKKSLPPEGE' A
#
# COMPACT_ATOMS: atom_id res chain seq x y z
N MET A 1 12.45 6.33 8.71
CA MET A 1 11.45 6.15 7.64
C MET A 1 10.33 5.33 8.27
N GLU A 2 9.07 5.76 8.13
CA GLU A 2 7.96 4.98 8.65
C GLU A 2 7.76 3.77 7.73
N GLU A 3 7.93 2.57 8.27
CA GLU A 3 7.74 1.33 7.51
C GLU A 3 6.34 0.77 7.81
N LEU A 4 5.76 0.07 6.84
CA LEU A 4 4.52 -0.67 6.97
C LEU A 4 4.80 -2.07 7.54
N THR A 5 3.93 -2.59 8.39
CA THR A 5 4.03 -3.99 8.84
C THR A 5 3.67 -4.95 7.69
N PRO A 6 4.02 -6.25 7.77
CA PRO A 6 3.68 -7.22 6.72
C PRO A 6 2.18 -7.27 6.39
N ASN A 7 1.33 -7.13 7.41
CA ASN A 7 -0.12 -7.10 7.21
C ASN A 7 -0.55 -5.83 6.47
N GLN A 8 0.00 -4.67 6.84
CA GLN A 8 -0.28 -3.39 6.18
C GLN A 8 0.25 -3.35 4.75
N LEU A 9 1.38 -4.03 4.46
CA LEU A 9 1.92 -4.18 3.11
C LEU A 9 1.00 -5.01 2.22
N ASN A 10 0.39 -6.08 2.74
CA ASN A 10 -0.60 -6.84 1.99
C ASN A 10 -1.84 -5.98 1.69
N GLU A 11 -2.33 -5.22 2.66
CA GLU A 11 -3.43 -4.30 2.44
C GLU A 11 -3.08 -3.19 1.46
N ALA A 12 -1.84 -2.70 1.48
CA ALA A 12 -1.34 -1.73 0.52
C ALA A 12 -1.35 -2.31 -0.90
N ARG A 13 -0.83 -3.54 -1.08
CA ARG A 13 -0.88 -4.26 -2.36
C ARG A 13 -2.33 -4.45 -2.84
N ASN A 14 -3.24 -4.85 -1.95
CA ASN A 14 -4.66 -4.96 -2.29
C ASN A 14 -5.27 -3.62 -2.70
N TRP A 15 -4.99 -2.55 -1.98
CA TRP A 15 -5.45 -1.21 -2.32
C TRP A 15 -4.91 -0.74 -3.68
N ILE A 16 -3.63 -1.01 -3.97
CA ILE A 16 -3.02 -0.69 -5.26
C ILE A 16 -3.73 -1.46 -6.39
N LYS A 17 -4.04 -2.75 -6.20
CA LYS A 17 -4.77 -3.57 -7.19
C LYS A 17 -6.21 -3.09 -7.39
N ASP A 18 -6.91 -2.74 -6.31
CA ASP A 18 -8.34 -2.37 -6.33
C ASP A 18 -8.58 -0.96 -6.88
N CYS A 19 -7.80 0.02 -6.39
CA CYS A 19 -8.01 1.44 -6.71
C CYS A 19 -7.17 1.90 -7.93
N CYS A 20 -6.20 1.09 -8.34
CA CYS A 20 -5.19 1.30 -9.39
C CYS A 20 -4.92 2.77 -9.77
N PRO A 21 -4.37 3.60 -8.84
CA PRO A 21 -3.91 4.94 -9.17
C PRO A 21 -2.50 4.95 -9.79
N TRP A 22 -1.78 3.82 -9.80
CA TRP A 22 -0.47 3.72 -10.43
C TRP A 22 -0.69 3.31 -11.88
N GLY A 23 -0.84 4.33 -12.73
CA GLY A 23 -1.60 4.34 -13.98
C GLY A 23 -1.28 3.35 -15.11
N ASP A 24 -0.54 2.27 -14.87
CA ASP A 24 -0.30 1.18 -15.84
C ASP A 24 0.14 -0.14 -15.18
N LEU A 25 0.05 -0.29 -13.85
CA LEU A 25 0.47 -1.52 -13.19
C LEU A 25 -0.60 -2.60 -13.29
N GLU A 26 -0.22 -3.74 -13.84
CA GLU A 26 -1.04 -4.94 -13.83
C GLU A 26 -0.96 -5.62 -12.45
N GLU A 27 -2.02 -6.35 -12.07
CA GLU A 27 -2.12 -6.97 -10.73
C GLU A 27 -0.90 -7.87 -10.41
N HIS A 28 -0.38 -8.58 -11.40
CA HIS A 28 0.78 -9.45 -11.25
C HIS A 28 2.07 -8.68 -10.91
N GLN A 29 2.21 -7.48 -11.45
CA GLN A 29 3.36 -6.63 -11.19
C GLN A 29 3.31 -6.05 -9.78
N VAL A 30 2.10 -5.84 -9.22
CA VAL A 30 1.94 -5.38 -7.84
C VAL A 30 2.43 -6.43 -6.83
N ASP A 31 2.27 -7.72 -7.14
CA ASP A 31 2.82 -8.82 -6.33
C ASP A 31 4.35 -8.92 -6.43
N GLU A 32 4.94 -8.40 -7.51
CA GLU A 32 6.39 -8.36 -7.70
C GLU A 32 7.05 -7.15 -7.01
N LEU A 33 6.27 -6.18 -6.54
CA LEU A 33 6.79 -5.00 -5.84
C LEU A 33 7.40 -5.36 -4.49
N THR A 34 8.59 -4.81 -4.26
CA THR A 34 9.25 -4.88 -2.97
C THR A 34 8.51 -4.06 -1.91
N ASP A 35 8.72 -4.41 -0.64
CA ASP A 35 8.07 -3.73 0.49
C ASP A 35 8.40 -2.22 0.52
N GLU A 36 9.62 -1.86 0.10
CA GLU A 36 10.06 -0.47 -0.04
C GLU A 36 9.31 0.25 -1.16
N GLU A 37 9.10 -0.38 -2.31
CA GLU A 37 8.33 0.20 -3.42
C GLU A 37 6.86 0.38 -3.08
N VAL A 38 6.26 -0.61 -2.41
CA VAL A 38 4.89 -0.53 -1.91
C VAL A 38 4.79 0.65 -0.93
N THR A 39 5.70 0.75 0.02
CA THR A 39 5.73 1.82 1.03
C THR A 39 5.90 3.20 0.40
N ALA A 40 6.87 3.36 -0.50
CA ALA A 40 7.12 4.61 -1.21
C ALA A 40 5.95 5.03 -2.11
N GLY A 41 5.30 4.06 -2.75
CA GLY A 41 4.16 4.33 -3.60
C GLY A 41 2.90 4.69 -2.82
N ILE A 42 2.65 4.09 -1.64
CA ILE A 42 1.60 4.55 -0.72
C ILE A 42 1.92 5.99 -0.26
N GLU A 43 3.16 6.27 0.13
CA GLU A 43 3.55 7.64 0.52
C GLU A 43 3.27 8.67 -0.58
N ARG A 44 3.46 8.30 -1.85
CA ARG A 44 3.33 9.19 -3.00
C ARG A 44 1.89 9.31 -3.54
N HIS A 45 1.11 8.23 -3.53
CA HIS A 45 -0.20 8.19 -4.18
C HIS A 45 -1.37 8.21 -3.19
N PHE A 46 -1.17 7.78 -1.95
CA PHE A 46 -2.21 7.84 -0.94
C PHE A 46 -2.29 9.27 -0.37
N SER A 47 -3.49 9.84 -0.36
CA SER A 47 -3.69 11.20 0.18
C SER A 47 -3.42 11.20 1.68
N GLY A 48 -2.33 11.87 2.08
CA GLY A 48 -1.84 11.88 3.46
C GLY A 48 -0.76 10.83 3.77
N GLY A 49 -0.28 10.12 2.74
CA GLY A 49 0.85 9.21 2.81
C GLY A 49 0.62 7.99 3.71
N ILE A 50 1.72 7.42 4.20
CA ILE A 50 1.73 6.19 5.01
C ILE A 50 0.91 6.36 6.30
N SER A 51 1.00 7.52 6.96
CA SER A 51 0.33 7.72 8.25
C SER A 51 -1.20 7.76 8.12
N GLU A 52 -1.75 8.35 7.06
CA GLU A 52 -3.20 8.28 6.80
C GLU A 52 -3.62 6.90 6.30
N PHE A 53 -2.80 6.25 5.47
CA PHE A 53 -3.06 4.87 5.04
C PHE A 53 -3.20 3.92 6.24
N LYS A 54 -2.28 4.00 7.20
CA LYS A 54 -2.36 3.22 8.45
C LYS A 54 -3.66 3.45 9.23
N LYS A 55 -4.26 4.63 9.15
CA LYS A 55 -5.54 4.95 9.79
C LYS A 55 -6.75 4.47 8.99
N SER A 56 -6.62 4.31 7.67
CA SER A 56 -7.69 3.75 6.84
C SER A 56 -7.77 2.22 6.94
N LEU A 57 -6.67 1.58 7.35
CA LEU A 57 -6.65 0.14 7.58
C LEU A 57 -7.48 -0.23 8.81
N PRO A 58 -8.16 -1.40 8.78
CA PRO A 58 -8.83 -1.91 9.95
C PRO A 58 -7.82 -2.10 11.09
N PRO A 59 -8.21 -1.89 12.36
CA PRO A 59 -7.36 -2.21 13.49
C PRO A 59 -6.99 -3.70 13.40
N GLU A 60 -5.72 -4.05 13.63
CA GLU A 60 -5.27 -5.44 13.63
C GLU A 60 -6.02 -6.24 14.72
N GLY A 61 -7.11 -6.90 14.34
CA GLY A 61 -7.89 -7.80 15.18
C GLY A 61 -9.38 -7.46 15.29
N GLU A 62 -10.19 -8.12 14.46
CA GLU A 62 -11.53 -8.62 14.84
C GLU A 62 -11.63 -10.11 14.50
#